data_AF-A0A0G2J088-F1
#
_entry.id   AF-A0A0G2J088-F1
#
_cell.length_a   1.000
_cell.length_b   1.000
_cell.length_c   1.000
_cell.angle_alpha   90.00
_cell.angle_beta   90.00
_cell.angle_gamma   90.00
#
_symmetry.space_group_name_H-M   'P 1'
#
loop_
_entity.id
_entity.type
_entity.pdbx_description
1 polymer ?
#
loop_
_entity_poly.entity_id
_entity_poly.type
_entity_poly.pdbx_seq_one_letter_code
_entity_poly.pdbx_strand_id
1 'polypeptide(L)'
;MEKIPTTLAYTIRPVRTPEDLSATISLIKTYTSGLGVDLSYQDFDSEMARMPGSYAPPLGELFIAATNNEFQIQNANNNNNNPPQALGCIALRELHLLLHGQPAHAATSQLDPAASDTDDGRAGASGNGKPNTKYCELKRLYVTPAARGLGVGKALVKAMLNVARKIGYEEVRLDTLPDMREAIAMYRGMGFGVVEKYYEKAIEGTVFLGLRL
;
A
#
# COMPACT_ATOMS: atom_id res chain seq x y z
N MET A 1 -38.86 11.47 11.12
CA MET A 1 -38.08 10.63 10.19
C MET A 1 -36.68 10.53 10.75
N GLU A 2 -36.41 9.46 11.47
CA GLU A 2 -35.11 9.20 12.08
C GLU A 2 -34.14 8.76 10.99
N LYS A 3 -33.12 9.56 10.70
CA LYS A 3 -32.05 9.18 9.77
C LYS A 3 -31.25 8.08 10.45
N ILE A 4 -31.53 6.81 10.12
CA ILE A 4 -30.68 5.69 10.50
C ILE A 4 -29.26 6.01 10.00
N PRO A 5 -28.23 6.04 10.85
CA PRO A 5 -26.87 6.23 10.38
C PRO A 5 -26.49 5.04 9.51
N THR A 6 -26.30 5.26 8.20
CA THR A 6 -25.76 4.26 7.28
C THR A 6 -24.24 4.15 7.48
N THR A 7 -23.80 3.84 8.71
CA THR A 7 -22.39 3.57 9.00
C THR A 7 -22.13 2.12 8.66
N LEU A 8 -21.48 1.87 7.52
CA LEU A 8 -20.99 0.54 7.18
C LEU A 8 -19.96 0.13 8.24
N ALA A 9 -20.25 -0.88 9.06
CA ALA A 9 -19.26 -1.40 9.99
C ALA A 9 -18.25 -2.28 9.25
N TYR A 10 -16.97 -1.95 9.42
CA TYR A 10 -15.85 -2.69 8.84
C TYR A 10 -14.75 -2.89 9.88
N THR A 11 -13.92 -3.90 9.63
CA THR A 11 -12.68 -4.14 10.37
C THR A 11 -11.49 -3.94 9.46
N ILE A 12 -10.37 -3.49 10.04
CA ILE A 12 -9.07 -3.47 9.39
C ILE A 12 -8.23 -4.52 10.09
N ARG A 13 -7.63 -5.41 9.30
CA ARG A 13 -6.80 -6.49 9.84
C ARG A 13 -5.65 -6.83 8.90
N PRO A 14 -4.52 -7.32 9.44
CA PRO A 14 -3.39 -7.71 8.62
C PRO A 14 -3.77 -8.87 7.70
N VAL A 15 -3.27 -8.85 6.47
CA VAL A 15 -3.41 -9.96 5.52
C VAL A 15 -2.53 -11.09 6.00
N ARG A 16 -3.14 -12.17 6.49
CA ARG A 16 -2.41 -13.32 7.06
C ARG A 16 -2.85 -14.66 6.50
N THR A 17 -4.01 -14.72 5.85
CA THR A 17 -4.52 -15.95 5.26
C THR A 17 -4.46 -15.91 3.73
N PRO A 18 -4.45 -17.06 3.05
CA PRO A 18 -4.55 -17.12 1.58
C PRO A 18 -5.80 -16.42 1.04
N GLU A 19 -6.92 -16.47 1.77
CA GLU A 19 -8.18 -15.81 1.39
C GLU A 19 -8.04 -14.29 1.41
N ASP A 20 -7.39 -13.73 2.43
CA ASP A 20 -7.10 -12.30 2.50
C ASP A 20 -6.21 -11.83 1.35
N LEU A 21 -5.19 -12.64 1.06
CA LEU A 21 -4.22 -12.34 0.02
C LEU A 21 -4.91 -12.37 -1.35
N SER A 22 -5.72 -13.39 -1.61
CA SER A 22 -6.53 -13.51 -2.82
C SER A 22 -7.51 -12.35 -2.98
N ALA A 23 -8.21 -11.96 -1.90
CA ALA A 23 -9.11 -10.81 -1.91
C ALA A 23 -8.38 -9.49 -2.17
N THR A 24 -7.19 -9.31 -1.57
CA THR A 24 -6.34 -8.13 -1.77
C THR A 24 -5.84 -8.03 -3.21
N ILE A 25 -5.32 -9.13 -3.79
CA ILE A 25 -4.87 -9.17 -5.19
C ILE A 25 -6.03 -8.86 -6.13
N SER A 26 -7.20 -9.46 -5.89
CA SER A 26 -8.42 -9.19 -6.65
C SER A 26 -8.80 -7.71 -6.62
N LEU A 27 -8.79 -7.07 -5.44
CA LEU A 27 -9.05 -5.63 -5.29
C LEU A 27 -8.08 -4.78 -6.09
N ILE A 28 -6.78 -5.05 -6.00
CA ILE A 28 -5.75 -4.28 -6.70
C ILE A 28 -5.93 -4.41 -8.22
N LYS A 29 -6.13 -5.64 -8.72
CA LYS A 29 -6.36 -5.90 -10.15
C LYS A 29 -7.61 -5.19 -10.68
N THR A 30 -8.72 -5.24 -9.95
CA THR A 30 -9.95 -4.53 -10.33
C THR A 30 -9.71 -3.02 -10.45
N TYR A 31 -8.96 -2.44 -9.52
CA TYR A 31 -8.63 -1.02 -9.55
C TYR A 31 -7.74 -0.64 -10.74
N THR A 32 -6.66 -1.40 -10.98
CA THR A 32 -5.71 -1.10 -12.05
C THR A 32 -6.35 -1.22 -13.43
N SER A 33 -7.21 -2.23 -13.66
CA SER A 33 -7.95 -2.34 -14.91
C SER A 33 -8.94 -1.19 -15.14
N GLY A 34 -9.46 -0.58 -14.07
CA GLY A 34 -10.42 0.52 -14.15
C GLY A 34 -9.82 1.92 -14.28
N LEU A 35 -8.50 2.08 -14.12
CA LEU A 35 -7.84 3.39 -14.13
C LEU A 35 -7.70 3.99 -15.53
N GLY A 36 -7.82 3.21 -16.60
CA GLY A 36 -7.68 3.68 -17.98
C GLY A 36 -6.27 4.21 -18.33
N VAL A 37 -5.34 4.16 -17.37
CA VAL A 37 -3.91 4.41 -17.53
C VAL A 37 -3.25 3.06 -17.67
N ASP A 38 -2.34 2.94 -18.64
CA ASP A 38 -1.53 1.74 -18.79
C ASP A 38 -0.55 1.62 -17.62
N LEU A 39 -1.02 1.00 -16.54
CA LEU A 39 -0.19 0.57 -15.42
C LEU A 39 0.41 -0.82 -15.66
N SER A 40 0.29 -1.39 -16.88
CA SER A 40 1.01 -2.61 -17.30
C SER A 40 2.49 -2.32 -17.56
N TYR A 41 3.11 -1.56 -16.65
CA TYR A 41 4.52 -1.74 -16.40
C TYR A 41 4.74 -3.24 -16.20
N GLN A 42 5.67 -3.81 -16.97
CA GLN A 42 5.93 -5.24 -17.09
C GLN A 42 6.12 -5.95 -15.73
N ASP A 43 6.39 -5.17 -14.68
CA ASP A 43 6.56 -5.63 -13.31
C ASP A 43 5.25 -5.79 -12.51
N PHE A 44 4.11 -5.18 -12.89
CA PHE A 44 2.90 -5.26 -12.08
C PHE A 44 2.34 -6.69 -11.98
N ASP A 45 2.19 -7.38 -13.10
CA ASP A 45 1.70 -8.77 -13.08
C ASP A 45 2.67 -9.70 -12.36
N SER A 46 3.98 -9.46 -12.55
CA SER A 46 5.06 -10.16 -11.86
C SER A 46 5.05 -9.90 -10.35
N GLU A 47 4.77 -8.66 -9.91
CA GLU A 47 4.60 -8.28 -8.51
C GLU A 47 3.37 -8.97 -7.93
N MET A 48 2.23 -8.92 -8.61
CA MET A 48 0.99 -9.57 -8.17
C MET A 48 1.16 -11.08 -8.03
N ALA A 49 1.94 -11.73 -8.90
CA ALA A 49 2.26 -13.16 -8.81
C ALA A 49 3.17 -13.52 -7.62
N ARG A 50 3.95 -12.56 -7.11
CA ARG A 50 4.90 -12.76 -6.00
C ARG A 50 4.42 -12.20 -4.66
N MET A 51 3.21 -11.66 -4.61
CA MET A 51 2.59 -11.16 -3.38
C MET A 51 2.59 -12.25 -2.27
N PRO A 52 2.90 -11.92 -1.01
CA PRO A 52 3.07 -10.57 -0.46
C PRO A 52 4.44 -9.92 -0.76
N GLY A 53 5.43 -10.65 -1.27
CA GLY A 53 6.70 -10.09 -1.75
C GLY A 53 7.39 -9.15 -0.74
N SER A 54 7.79 -7.95 -1.20
CA SER A 54 8.40 -6.91 -0.36
C SER A 54 7.45 -6.27 0.66
N TYR A 55 6.16 -6.61 0.62
CA TYR A 55 5.17 -6.21 1.62
C TYR A 55 5.01 -7.24 2.74
N ALA A 56 5.77 -8.33 2.71
CA ALA A 56 5.74 -9.32 3.78
C ALA A 56 6.43 -8.80 5.05
N PRO A 57 5.95 -9.18 6.25
CA PRO A 57 6.69 -9.00 7.49
C PRO A 57 8.09 -9.66 7.43
N PRO A 58 9.08 -9.18 8.19
CA PRO A 58 8.96 -8.20 9.27
C PRO A 58 9.09 -6.72 8.84
N LEU A 59 9.52 -6.44 7.60
CA LEU A 59 9.83 -5.07 7.15
C LEU A 59 8.71 -4.44 6.30
N GLY A 60 7.81 -5.26 5.76
CA GLY A 60 6.59 -4.82 5.09
C GLY A 60 5.32 -5.20 5.86
N GLU A 61 4.20 -4.68 5.39
CA GLU A 61 2.88 -5.09 5.88
C GLU A 61 1.79 -4.93 4.81
N LEU A 62 0.76 -5.77 4.87
CA LEU A 62 -0.46 -5.65 4.08
C LEU A 62 -1.66 -5.58 5.00
N PHE A 63 -2.53 -4.60 4.78
CA PHE A 63 -3.83 -4.49 5.44
C PHE A 63 -4.97 -4.63 4.46
N ILE A 64 -6.03 -5.31 4.91
CA ILE A 64 -7.33 -5.37 4.23
C ILE A 64 -8.41 -4.78 5.16
N ALA A 65 -9.30 -3.99 4.58
CA ALA A 65 -10.55 -3.58 5.21
C ALA A 65 -11.68 -4.45 4.66
N ALA A 66 -12.50 -5.04 5.53
CA ALA A 66 -13.62 -5.90 5.13
C ALA A 66 -14.85 -5.66 6.00
N THR A 67 -16.04 -5.91 5.43
CA THR A 67 -17.31 -5.84 6.18
C THR A 67 -17.30 -6.82 7.35
N ASN A 68 -17.91 -6.44 8.46
CA ASN A 68 -18.18 -7.40 9.52
C ASN A 68 -19.28 -8.37 9.06
N ASN A 69 -19.15 -9.67 9.37
CA ASN A 69 -20.14 -10.68 8.99
C ASN A 69 -21.56 -10.39 9.51
N GLU A 70 -21.72 -9.50 10.50
CA GLU A 70 -22.99 -9.16 11.14
C GLU A 70 -23.90 -8.23 10.30
N PHE A 71 -23.38 -7.54 9.27
CA PHE A 71 -24.18 -6.65 8.43
C PHE A 71 -24.98 -7.36 7.31
N GLN A 72 -25.02 -8.69 7.31
CA GLN A 72 -25.85 -9.48 6.38
C GLN A 72 -27.36 -9.46 6.68
N ILE A 73 -27.82 -8.65 7.63
CA ILE A 73 -29.24 -8.54 7.95
C ILE A 73 -29.85 -7.34 7.21
N GLN A 74 -30.31 -7.58 5.97
CA GLN A 74 -31.56 -7.00 5.40
C GLN A 74 -31.81 -7.32 3.90
N ASN A 75 -31.16 -8.33 3.31
CA ASN A 75 -31.62 -8.92 2.04
C ASN A 75 -32.06 -10.36 2.27
N ALA A 76 -33.19 -10.53 2.95
CA ALA A 76 -33.78 -11.82 3.36
C ALA A 76 -34.25 -12.75 2.22
N ASN A 77 -33.84 -12.49 0.96
CA ASN A 77 -34.19 -13.33 -0.19
C ASN A 77 -32.97 -13.97 -0.88
N ASN A 78 -31.76 -13.87 -0.33
CA ASN A 78 -30.62 -14.63 -0.85
C ASN A 78 -29.97 -15.45 0.27
N ASN A 79 -30.17 -16.77 0.19
CA ASN A 79 -29.40 -17.79 0.93
C ASN A 79 -27.91 -17.67 0.57
N ASN A 80 -27.15 -16.75 1.15
CA ASN A 80 -25.72 -16.71 0.91
C ASN A 80 -24.96 -16.55 2.23
N ASN A 81 -24.22 -17.59 2.59
CA ASN A 81 -22.97 -17.51 3.36
C ASN A 81 -21.96 -16.64 2.59
N ASN A 82 -22.29 -15.38 2.29
CA ASN A 82 -21.38 -14.52 1.57
C ASN A 82 -20.18 -14.22 2.48
N PRO A 83 -18.95 -14.54 2.03
CA PRO A 83 -17.77 -14.21 2.79
C PRO A 83 -17.70 -12.68 2.98
N PRO A 84 -17.05 -12.21 4.05
CA PRO A 84 -16.92 -10.78 4.32
C PRO A 84 -16.35 -10.06 3.09
N GLN A 85 -17.04 -9.02 2.65
CA GLN A 85 -16.69 -8.30 1.42
C GLN A 85 -15.51 -7.38 1.68
N ALA A 86 -14.45 -7.53 0.89
CA ALA A 86 -13.30 -6.65 0.93
C ALA A 86 -13.68 -5.23 0.42
N LEU A 87 -13.42 -4.22 1.24
CA LEU A 87 -13.77 -2.83 1.00
C LEU A 87 -12.56 -1.98 0.58
N GLY A 88 -11.35 -2.43 0.91
CA GLY A 88 -10.12 -1.75 0.54
C GLY A 88 -8.88 -2.47 1.05
N CYS A 89 -7.72 -2.02 0.59
CA CYS A 89 -6.42 -2.53 1.00
C CYS A 89 -5.36 -1.43 1.00
N ILE A 90 -4.24 -1.66 1.68
CA ILE A 90 -3.03 -0.83 1.61
C ILE A 90 -1.80 -1.71 1.88
N ALA A 91 -0.69 -1.38 1.25
CA ALA A 91 0.60 -2.05 1.41
C ALA A 91 1.68 -1.10 1.91
N LEU A 92 2.64 -1.63 2.66
CA LEU A 92 3.85 -0.96 3.08
C LEU A 92 5.05 -1.83 2.75
N ARG A 93 6.09 -1.23 2.16
CA ARG A 93 7.40 -1.86 1.94
C ARG A 93 8.53 -0.95 2.41
N GLU A 94 9.69 -1.54 2.65
CA GLU A 94 10.94 -0.81 2.86
C GLU A 94 11.31 0.06 1.65
N LEU A 95 11.85 1.27 1.88
CA LEU A 95 12.25 2.20 0.81
C LEU A 95 13.70 2.66 0.97
N HIS A 96 14.51 2.38 -0.04
CA HIS A 96 15.89 2.86 -0.12
C HIS A 96 15.94 4.09 -1.02
N LEU A 97 16.22 5.26 -0.44
CA LEU A 97 16.43 6.49 -1.22
C LEU A 97 17.87 6.52 -1.74
N LEU A 98 18.04 6.69 -3.04
CA LEU A 98 19.32 6.97 -3.65
C LEU A 98 19.68 8.44 -3.34
N LEU A 99 20.54 8.67 -2.35
CA LEU A 99 21.06 10.01 -2.05
C LEU A 99 22.12 10.38 -3.11
N HIS A 100 21.86 11.43 -3.89
CA HIS A 100 22.81 12.12 -4.78
C HIS A 100 23.87 11.24 -5.47
N GLY A 101 23.44 10.30 -6.32
CA GLY A 101 24.32 9.68 -7.31
C GLY A 101 25.49 8.85 -6.76
N GLN A 102 25.47 8.45 -5.48
CA GLN A 102 26.42 7.46 -4.96
C GLN A 102 25.68 6.26 -4.35
N PRO A 103 26.08 5.02 -4.69
CA PRO A 103 25.57 3.86 -4.01
C PRO A 103 26.01 3.92 -2.54
N ALA A 104 25.03 3.93 -1.64
CA ALA A 104 25.26 3.71 -0.23
C ALA A 104 25.69 2.24 -0.04
N HIS A 105 27.00 1.98 -0.20
CA HIS A 105 27.82 0.97 0.46
C HIS A 105 29.05 0.62 -0.41
N ALA A 106 30.17 1.29 -0.17
CA ALA A 106 31.48 0.76 -0.54
C ALA A 106 32.08 0.01 0.66
N ALA A 107 32.14 -1.33 0.58
CA ALA A 107 33.30 -2.17 0.93
C ALA A 107 32.91 -3.66 1.07
N THR A 108 33.08 -4.49 0.03
CA THR A 108 34.09 -5.58 -0.07
C THR A 108 33.69 -6.66 -1.12
N SER A 109 34.66 -6.98 -1.99
CA SER A 109 34.87 -8.15 -2.89
C SER A 109 33.96 -8.42 -4.12
N GLN A 110 34.47 -8.05 -5.31
CA GLN A 110 34.81 -8.91 -6.49
C GLN A 110 34.11 -10.29 -6.59
N LEU A 111 33.47 -10.76 -7.69
CA LEU A 111 33.44 -10.48 -9.13
C LEU A 111 32.11 -11.06 -9.71
N ASP A 112 31.50 -10.41 -10.71
CA ASP A 112 30.86 -11.05 -11.89
C ASP A 112 30.25 -9.99 -12.84
N PRO A 113 30.63 -9.92 -14.13
CA PRO A 113 30.10 -8.94 -15.07
C PRO A 113 28.98 -9.55 -15.94
N ALA A 114 27.76 -9.63 -15.42
CA ALA A 114 26.54 -9.83 -16.21
C ALA A 114 25.27 -9.57 -15.36
N ALA A 115 24.96 -8.30 -15.07
CA ALA A 115 23.65 -7.92 -14.55
C ALA A 115 23.15 -6.69 -15.31
N SER A 116 22.09 -6.88 -16.09
CA SER A 116 21.37 -5.82 -16.78
C SER A 116 20.59 -4.97 -15.76
N ASP A 117 20.89 -3.68 -15.74
CA ASP A 117 20.38 -2.68 -14.83
C ASP A 117 18.85 -2.49 -14.89
N THR A 118 18.15 -2.98 -13.87
CA THR A 118 16.91 -2.43 -13.29
C THR A 118 16.75 -3.02 -11.89
N ASP A 119 17.56 -2.54 -10.93
CA ASP A 119 17.47 -2.94 -9.52
C ASP A 119 16.45 -2.07 -8.78
N ASP A 120 15.17 -2.42 -8.91
CA ASP A 120 14.09 -1.89 -8.08
C ASP A 120 14.11 -2.56 -6.70
N GLY A 121 14.99 -2.09 -5.82
CA GLY A 121 14.83 -2.21 -4.37
C GLY A 121 14.91 -3.64 -3.81
N ARG A 122 16.06 -4.29 -3.97
CA ARG A 122 16.35 -5.53 -3.24
C ARG A 122 16.56 -5.26 -1.74
N ALA A 123 15.46 -5.26 -0.99
CA ALA A 123 15.45 -5.23 0.47
C ALA A 123 16.11 -6.50 1.03
N GLY A 124 17.38 -6.40 1.46
CA GLY A 124 17.96 -7.38 2.37
C GLY A 124 17.58 -6.97 3.77
N ALA A 125 16.83 -7.77 4.53
CA ALA A 125 16.62 -7.50 5.95
C ALA A 125 17.93 -7.66 6.72
N SER A 126 18.24 -6.75 7.65
CA SER A 126 19.27 -7.01 8.66
C SER A 126 18.76 -8.09 9.62
N GLY A 127 19.60 -9.06 9.96
CA GLY A 127 19.26 -10.25 10.76
C GLY A 127 18.66 -9.98 12.16
N ASN A 128 18.53 -8.70 12.56
CA ASN A 128 17.95 -8.27 13.84
C ASN A 128 16.49 -7.75 13.72
N GLY A 129 15.83 -7.89 12.56
CA GLY A 129 14.43 -7.47 12.38
C GLY A 129 14.20 -5.95 12.33
N LYS A 130 15.28 -5.17 12.14
CA LYS A 130 15.22 -3.72 11.91
C LYS A 130 15.38 -3.40 10.42
N PRO A 131 14.77 -2.32 9.93
CA PRO A 131 14.98 -1.87 8.56
C PRO A 131 16.41 -1.35 8.38
N ASN A 132 16.94 -1.51 7.17
CA ASN A 132 18.25 -1.01 6.74
C ASN A 132 18.20 0.43 6.21
N THR A 133 17.03 1.05 6.29
CA THR A 133 16.75 2.41 5.88
C THR A 133 15.77 3.01 6.89
N LYS A 134 15.79 4.33 7.01
CA LYS A 134 14.81 5.04 7.83
C LYS A 134 13.46 5.25 7.13
N TYR A 135 13.37 4.93 5.83
CA TYR A 135 12.19 5.19 5.01
C TYR A 135 11.41 3.93 4.70
N CYS A 136 10.08 4.05 4.70
CA CYS A 136 9.19 3.09 4.07
C CYS A 136 8.27 3.78 3.06
N GLU A 137 7.65 3.00 2.20
CA GLU A 137 6.71 3.49 1.19
C GLU A 137 5.32 2.89 1.38
N LEU A 138 4.28 3.72 1.37
CA LEU A 138 2.90 3.25 1.22
C LEU A 138 2.57 3.06 -0.26
N LYS A 139 2.05 1.89 -0.60
CA LYS A 139 1.60 1.56 -1.95
C LYS A 139 0.24 0.88 -1.92
N ARG A 140 -0.34 0.71 -3.11
CA ARG A 140 -1.53 -0.13 -3.33
C ARG A 140 -2.71 0.23 -2.41
N LEU A 141 -2.85 1.52 -2.03
CA LEU A 141 -4.04 1.98 -1.34
C LEU A 141 -5.21 2.00 -2.33
N TYR A 142 -6.21 1.18 -2.05
CA TYR A 142 -7.46 1.17 -2.81
C TYR A 142 -8.66 1.05 -1.86
N VAL A 143 -9.74 1.75 -2.23
CA VAL A 143 -11.05 1.66 -1.58
C VAL A 143 -12.09 1.51 -2.67
N THR A 144 -12.94 0.49 -2.54
CA THR A 144 -14.02 0.22 -3.49
C THR A 144 -14.96 1.43 -3.59
N PRO A 145 -15.56 1.70 -4.76
CA PRO A 145 -16.48 2.83 -4.92
C PRO A 145 -17.59 2.88 -3.85
N ALA A 146 -18.14 1.72 -3.48
CA ALA A 146 -19.19 1.58 -2.47
C ALA A 146 -18.74 1.97 -1.04
N ALA A 147 -17.43 1.98 -0.77
CA ALA A 147 -16.86 2.28 0.54
C ALA A 147 -16.18 3.67 0.61
N ARG A 148 -16.21 4.45 -0.48
CA ARG A 148 -15.65 5.82 -0.50
C ARG A 148 -16.51 6.76 0.33
N GLY A 149 -15.89 7.81 0.87
CA GLY A 149 -16.57 8.76 1.77
C GLY A 149 -16.84 8.24 3.19
N LEU A 150 -16.66 6.93 3.46
CA LEU A 150 -16.91 6.30 4.77
C LEU A 150 -15.67 6.26 5.68
N GLY A 151 -14.58 6.92 5.28
CA GLY A 151 -13.34 7.00 6.06
C GLY A 151 -12.43 5.76 6.02
N VAL A 152 -12.77 4.73 5.23
CA VAL A 152 -11.99 3.48 5.12
C VAL A 152 -10.53 3.74 4.74
N GLY A 153 -10.27 4.58 3.73
CA GLY A 153 -8.90 4.91 3.30
C GLY A 153 -8.08 5.57 4.41
N LYS A 154 -8.69 6.53 5.13
CA LYS A 154 -8.05 7.20 6.27
C LYS A 154 -7.74 6.22 7.40
N ALA A 155 -8.64 5.27 7.66
CA ALA A 155 -8.44 4.25 8.68
C ALA A 155 -7.32 3.27 8.30
N LEU A 156 -7.25 2.84 7.03
CA LEU A 156 -6.18 2.00 6.49
C LEU A 156 -4.79 2.68 6.64
N VAL A 157 -4.69 3.95 6.22
CA VAL A 157 -3.42 4.70 6.36
C VAL A 157 -3.04 4.85 7.83
N LYS A 158 -3.99 5.20 8.72
CA LYS A 158 -3.71 5.29 10.17
C LYS A 158 -3.19 3.98 10.76
N ALA A 159 -3.82 2.85 10.40
CA ALA A 159 -3.35 1.53 10.84
C ALA A 159 -1.92 1.27 10.35
N MET A 160 -1.62 1.62 9.10
CA MET A 160 -0.30 1.41 8.52
C MET A 160 0.78 2.32 9.12
N LEU A 161 0.46 3.58 9.45
CA LEU A 161 1.40 4.47 10.16
C LEU A 161 1.78 3.92 11.55
N ASN A 162 0.85 3.25 12.24
CA ASN A 162 1.16 2.59 13.51
C ASN A 162 2.10 1.39 13.32
N VAL A 163 1.96 0.65 12.21
CA VAL A 163 2.89 -0.44 11.88
C VAL A 163 4.26 0.11 11.52
N ALA A 164 4.34 1.16 10.68
CA ALA A 164 5.59 1.79 10.30
C ALA A 164 6.42 2.22 11.53
N ARG A 165 5.79 2.86 12.52
CA ARG A 165 6.41 3.22 13.81
C ARG A 165 6.91 2.01 14.58
N LYS A 166 6.14 0.92 14.61
CA LYS A 166 6.51 -0.30 15.34
C LYS A 166 7.69 -1.03 14.70
N ILE A 167 7.78 -1.02 13.36
CA ILE A 167 8.92 -1.58 12.62
C ILE A 167 10.18 -0.74 12.88
N GLY A 168 10.03 0.57 13.10
CA GLY A 168 11.12 1.49 13.40
C GLY A 168 11.51 2.40 12.23
N TYR A 169 10.62 2.60 11.25
CA TYR A 169 10.80 3.63 10.24
C TYR A 169 10.66 5.02 10.86
N GLU A 170 11.41 5.98 10.35
CA GLU A 170 11.36 7.39 10.79
C GLU A 170 10.51 8.26 9.85
N GLU A 171 10.33 7.84 8.60
CA GLU A 171 9.57 8.59 7.61
C GLU A 171 8.87 7.69 6.60
N VAL A 172 7.61 8.03 6.31
CA VAL A 172 6.78 7.34 5.32
C VAL A 172 6.72 8.19 4.05
N ARG A 173 6.96 7.57 2.90
CA ARG A 173 6.80 8.17 1.57
C ARG A 173 5.63 7.55 0.84
N LEU A 174 5.08 8.29 -0.11
CA LEU A 174 4.18 7.77 -1.13
C LEU A 174 4.19 8.69 -2.35
N ASP A 175 3.74 8.13 -3.47
CA ASP A 175 3.48 8.87 -4.70
C ASP A 175 2.01 8.70 -5.12
N THR A 176 1.47 9.71 -5.81
CA THR A 176 0.09 9.70 -6.27
C THR A 176 -0.07 10.52 -7.55
N LEU A 177 -0.95 10.07 -8.45
CA LEU A 177 -1.22 10.77 -9.71
C LEU A 177 -1.95 12.10 -9.44
N PRO A 178 -1.71 13.14 -10.27
CA PRO A 178 -2.25 14.49 -10.04
C PRO A 178 -3.78 14.52 -9.99
N ASP A 179 -4.46 13.63 -10.71
CA ASP A 179 -5.92 13.54 -10.75
C ASP A 179 -6.54 12.90 -9.50
N MET A 180 -5.74 12.29 -8.62
CA MET A 180 -6.19 11.67 -7.37
C MET A 180 -6.45 12.72 -6.27
N ARG A 181 -7.21 13.77 -6.59
CA ARG A 181 -7.44 14.96 -5.74
C ARG A 181 -7.96 14.63 -4.34
N GLU A 182 -8.88 13.67 -4.23
CA GLU A 182 -9.41 13.23 -2.93
C GLU A 182 -8.34 12.54 -2.07
N ALA A 183 -7.49 11.71 -2.68
CA ALA A 183 -6.39 11.05 -1.98
C ALA A 183 -5.34 12.07 -1.53
N ILE A 184 -4.95 13.01 -2.41
CA ILE A 184 -4.04 14.10 -2.08
C ILE A 184 -4.57 14.93 -0.90
N ALA A 185 -5.85 15.32 -0.93
CA ALA A 185 -6.48 16.07 0.15
C ALA A 185 -6.50 15.26 1.46
N MET A 186 -6.81 13.96 1.38
CA MET A 186 -6.77 13.06 2.54
C MET A 186 -5.37 12.98 3.15
N TYR A 187 -4.32 12.74 2.35
CA TYR A 187 -2.95 12.65 2.84
C TYR A 187 -2.47 13.97 3.46
N ARG A 188 -2.71 15.11 2.79
CA ARG A 188 -2.39 16.44 3.35
C ARG A 188 -3.11 16.70 4.67
N GLY A 189 -4.39 16.34 4.76
CA GLY A 189 -5.17 16.43 6.00
C GLY A 189 -4.70 15.46 7.10
N MET A 190 -3.86 14.48 6.77
CA MET A 190 -3.18 13.60 7.71
C MET A 190 -1.76 14.07 8.05
N GLY A 191 -1.31 15.21 7.54
CA GLY A 191 -0.01 15.81 7.82
C GLY A 191 1.08 15.49 6.81
N PHE A 192 0.79 14.77 5.72
CA PHE A 192 1.77 14.52 4.67
C PHE A 192 2.11 15.83 3.94
N GLY A 193 3.40 16.15 3.86
CA GLY A 193 3.95 17.29 3.12
C GLY A 193 4.43 16.87 1.72
N VAL A 194 4.62 17.84 0.84
CA VAL A 194 5.27 17.62 -0.47
C VAL A 194 6.76 17.37 -0.26
N VAL A 195 7.31 16.43 -1.02
CA VAL A 195 8.71 16.03 -0.93
C VAL A 195 9.30 15.83 -2.32
N GLU A 196 10.62 15.73 -2.41
CA GLU A 196 11.29 15.50 -3.69
C GLU A 196 10.93 14.13 -4.30
N LYS A 197 10.95 14.10 -5.63
CA LYS A 197 10.83 12.88 -6.42
C LYS A 197 11.97 11.92 -6.07
N TYR A 198 11.64 10.66 -5.81
CA TYR A 198 12.62 9.65 -5.37
C TYR A 198 12.80 8.45 -6.32
N TYR A 199 12.19 8.49 -7.51
CA TYR A 199 12.46 7.54 -8.60
C TYR A 199 12.31 8.26 -9.94
N GLU A 200 13.12 7.92 -10.95
CA GLU A 200 13.22 8.71 -12.19
C GLU A 200 12.02 8.55 -13.14
N LYS A 201 11.51 7.33 -13.30
CA LYS A 201 10.48 6.97 -14.29
C LYS A 201 9.05 7.24 -13.80
N ALA A 202 8.83 8.42 -13.22
CA ALA A 202 7.50 8.86 -12.79
C ALA A 202 6.70 9.44 -13.94
N ILE A 203 5.40 9.11 -13.96
CA ILE A 203 4.42 9.77 -14.81
C ILE A 203 4.48 11.28 -14.56
N GLU A 204 4.36 12.07 -15.62
CA GLU A 204 4.41 13.52 -15.51
C GLU A 204 3.33 14.05 -14.55
N GLY A 205 3.73 14.97 -13.67
CA GLY A 205 2.82 15.53 -12.66
C GLY A 205 2.58 14.62 -11.45
N THR A 206 3.20 13.44 -11.35
CA THR A 206 3.16 12.63 -10.12
C THR A 206 3.58 13.47 -8.92
N VAL A 207 2.74 13.44 -7.88
CA VAL A 207 2.98 14.16 -6.63
C VAL A 207 3.61 13.20 -5.63
N PHE A 208 4.74 13.62 -5.07
CA PHE A 208 5.45 12.89 -4.02
C PHE A 208 5.14 13.50 -2.66
N LEU A 209 4.74 12.66 -1.71
CA LEU A 209 4.36 13.07 -0.37
C LEU A 209 5.16 12.30 0.69
N GLY A 210 5.42 12.94 1.82
CA GLY A 210 6.12 12.34 2.95
C GLY A 210 5.58 12.78 4.30
N LEU A 211 5.71 11.90 5.30
CA LEU A 211 5.34 12.16 6.69
C LEU A 211 6.41 11.60 7.64
N ARG A 212 7.00 12.47 8.45
CA ARG A 212 7.86 12.07 9.56
C ARG A 212 7.02 11.45 10.69
N LEU A 213 7.46 10.32 11.23
CA LEU A 213 6.67 9.48 12.12
C LEU A 213 6.76 9.85 13.61
#